data_AF-G9WUH0-F1
#
_entry.id   AF-G9WUH0-F1
#
_cell.length_a   1.000
_cell.length_b   1.000
_cell.length_c   1.000
_cell.angle_alpha   90.00
_cell.angle_beta   90.00
_cell.angle_gamma   90.00
#
_symmetry.space_group_name_H-M   'P 1'
#
loop_
_entity.id
_entity.type
_entity.pdbx_description
1 polymer ?
#
loop_
_entity_poly.entity_id
_entity_poly.type
_entity_poly.pdbx_seq_one_letter_code
_entity_poly.pdbx_strand_id
1 'polypeptide(L)'
;MEEIQQKQREEEKKSYGKKRKSLLGIFLTVLPLILGALVVFLLYRYGKQVIRERDTHNEALIHEAAQAPSDADYSGALFEKLKNGEELRILLLGDGDLHSDSVSLTALKSKLEKDSGGKIVFEEAELPDNATSLSGYLILKGEGSGTNLSSNPDLIVLSFGNYDEPYTFPYYYELLLRTVMENYSEASILPIISYKALSPEGYSKDNAMVLQNISSHYGIEPLNFAAVLAKQEEHPDSVMENQEEFQRFQEKYFVSAMISAMETVKKGEEASPINPILEEGRECIAIPRSLWKDYGTTALLLSEEELEKLSLKGRHGMLALSTALHAGENKGNLYVDGILEGNYSLTGESYLGILSRDVSMRQQCILNFETEEEKNNFQSLYFLSPIPLEKGLKNGTVLPLPEITAESSQEMPSETAVPEESSTDRQTQEKNSDAENKVEEKTNTMEGSTEELIGIYDGDAHS
;
A
#
# COMPACT_ATOMS: atom_id res chain seq x y z
N MET A 1 39.58 18.36 -76.13
CA MET A 1 39.51 17.03 -75.47
C MET A 1 39.40 17.14 -73.95
N GLU A 2 39.90 18.20 -73.32
CA GLU A 2 39.78 18.40 -71.86
C GLU A 2 38.38 18.85 -71.39
N GLU A 3 37.62 19.64 -72.18
CA GLU A 3 36.24 20.04 -71.80
C GLU A 3 35.24 18.87 -71.75
N ILE A 4 35.43 17.83 -72.57
CA ILE A 4 34.55 16.65 -72.59
C ILE A 4 34.82 15.76 -71.38
N GLN A 5 36.08 15.65 -70.95
CA GLN A 5 36.45 14.91 -69.74
C GLN A 5 36.06 15.64 -68.45
N GLN A 6 35.91 16.96 -68.50
CA GLN A 6 35.45 17.75 -67.36
C GLN A 6 33.92 17.68 -67.21
N LYS A 7 33.18 17.66 -68.32
CA LYS A 7 31.72 17.48 -68.32
C LYS A 7 31.30 16.07 -67.89
N GLN A 8 32.04 15.02 -68.28
CA GLN A 8 31.83 13.65 -67.79
C GLN A 8 32.17 13.51 -66.29
N ARG A 9 33.22 14.20 -65.78
CA ARG A 9 33.54 14.21 -64.35
C ARG A 9 32.54 15.02 -63.50
N GLU A 10 31.89 16.03 -64.07
CA GLU A 10 30.81 16.76 -63.39
C GLU A 10 29.48 15.99 -63.37
N GLU A 11 29.19 15.20 -64.40
CA GLU A 11 28.03 14.29 -64.40
C GLU A 11 28.23 13.11 -63.44
N GLU A 12 29.44 12.54 -63.33
CA GLU A 12 29.75 11.50 -62.34
C GLU A 12 29.71 12.02 -60.90
N LYS A 13 30.10 13.27 -60.65
CA LYS A 13 30.02 13.88 -59.31
C LYS A 13 28.61 14.29 -58.90
N LYS A 14 27.67 14.47 -59.84
CA LYS A 14 26.25 14.73 -59.53
C LYS A 14 25.43 13.46 -59.31
N SER A 15 25.93 12.27 -59.65
CA SER A 15 25.22 11.00 -59.44
C SER A 15 25.46 10.35 -58.06
N TYR A 16 26.48 10.77 -57.31
CA TYR A 16 26.74 10.32 -55.93
C TYR A 16 26.00 11.18 -54.89
N GLY A 17 24.68 11.30 -55.04
CA GLY A 17 23.89 12.23 -54.22
C GLY A 17 22.45 11.82 -53.93
N LYS A 18 22.02 10.61 -54.29
CA LYS A 18 20.79 10.01 -53.77
C LYS A 18 21.09 8.58 -53.34
N LYS A 19 21.45 8.39 -52.07
CA LYS A 19 21.30 7.09 -51.41
C LYS A 19 19.82 6.72 -51.56
N ARG A 20 19.45 5.90 -52.57
CA ARG A 20 18.15 5.22 -52.55
C ARG A 20 18.13 4.45 -51.25
N LYS A 21 17.29 4.87 -50.29
CA LYS A 21 17.04 4.08 -49.08
C LYS A 21 16.67 2.68 -49.58
N SER A 22 17.55 1.69 -49.34
CA SER A 22 17.31 0.32 -49.75
C SER A 22 15.94 -0.10 -49.19
N LEU A 23 15.08 -0.70 -50.01
CA LEU A 23 13.79 -1.25 -49.55
C LEU A 23 13.96 -2.16 -48.33
N LEU A 24 15.09 -2.88 -48.26
CA LEU A 24 15.48 -3.70 -47.12
C LEU A 24 15.76 -2.87 -45.85
N GLY A 25 16.38 -1.69 -45.99
CA GLY A 25 16.65 -0.79 -44.88
C GLY A 25 15.39 -0.11 -44.33
N ILE A 26 14.44 0.24 -45.20
CA ILE A 26 13.11 0.74 -44.78
C ILE A 26 12.35 -0.39 -44.07
N PHE A 27 12.35 -1.60 -44.64
CA PHE A 27 11.71 -2.77 -44.04
C PHE A 27 12.26 -3.10 -42.65
N LEU A 28 13.58 -3.09 -42.46
CA LEU A 28 14.22 -3.35 -41.15
C LEU A 28 13.94 -2.27 -40.10
N THR A 29 13.63 -1.04 -40.50
CA THR A 29 13.22 0.03 -39.57
C THR A 29 11.71 0.04 -39.29
N VAL A 30 10.89 -0.30 -40.27
CA VAL A 30 9.43 -0.21 -40.18
C VAL A 30 8.83 -1.48 -39.58
N LEU A 31 9.39 -2.66 -39.86
CA LEU A 31 8.89 -3.93 -39.33
C LEU A 31 8.91 -3.98 -37.79
N PRO A 32 9.98 -3.56 -37.06
CA PRO A 32 9.95 -3.52 -35.60
C PRO A 32 8.91 -2.54 -35.06
N LEU A 33 8.67 -1.42 -35.75
CA LEU A 33 7.63 -0.45 -35.36
C LEU A 33 6.22 -1.04 -35.56
N ILE A 34 5.98 -1.74 -36.67
CA ILE A 34 4.70 -2.42 -36.91
C ILE A 34 4.49 -3.56 -35.91
N LEU A 35 5.53 -4.36 -35.63
CA LEU A 35 5.45 -5.42 -34.62
C LEU A 35 5.24 -4.85 -33.21
N GLY A 36 5.94 -3.77 -32.85
CA GLY A 36 5.72 -3.06 -31.59
C GLY A 36 4.29 -2.54 -31.46
N ALA A 37 3.78 -1.88 -32.51
CA ALA A 37 2.40 -1.41 -32.55
C ALA A 37 1.39 -2.57 -32.47
N LEU A 38 1.66 -3.70 -33.13
CA LEU A 38 0.82 -4.89 -33.08
C LEU A 38 0.81 -5.50 -31.67
N VAL A 39 1.95 -5.60 -31.00
CA VAL A 39 2.04 -6.09 -29.61
C VAL A 39 1.25 -5.18 -28.68
N VAL A 40 1.44 -3.85 -28.77
CA VAL A 40 0.67 -2.88 -27.97
C VAL A 40 -0.83 -3.01 -28.24
N PHE A 41 -1.23 -3.16 -29.50
CA PHE A 41 -2.64 -3.34 -29.87
C PHE A 41 -3.23 -4.64 -29.31
N LEU A 42 -2.50 -5.75 -29.38
CA LEU A 42 -2.94 -7.04 -28.83
C LEU A 42 -3.03 -6.99 -27.31
N LEU A 43 -2.06 -6.39 -26.62
CA LEU A 43 -2.07 -6.19 -25.17
C LEU A 43 -3.25 -5.31 -24.74
N TYR A 44 -3.49 -4.21 -25.45
CA TYR A 44 -4.65 -3.34 -25.20
C TYR A 44 -5.97 -4.09 -25.36
N ARG A 45 -6.12 -4.88 -26.42
CA ARG A 45 -7.34 -5.65 -26.69
C ARG A 45 -7.56 -6.73 -25.62
N TYR A 46 -6.49 -7.42 -25.23
CA TYR A 46 -6.53 -8.41 -24.16
C TYR A 46 -6.92 -7.76 -22.82
N GLY A 47 -6.28 -6.64 -22.45
CA GLY A 47 -6.61 -5.89 -21.25
C GLY A 47 -8.08 -5.47 -21.21
N LYS A 48 -8.62 -4.96 -22.33
CA LYS A 48 -10.04 -4.59 -22.43
C LYS A 48 -10.99 -5.79 -22.27
N GLN A 49 -10.59 -6.97 -22.76
CA GLN A 49 -11.36 -8.20 -22.59
C GLN A 49 -11.36 -8.65 -21.12
N VAL A 50 -10.19 -8.67 -20.47
CA VAL A 50 -10.05 -9.04 -19.06
C VAL A 50 -10.87 -8.13 -18.15
N ILE A 51 -10.82 -6.82 -18.37
CA ILE A 51 -11.63 -5.85 -17.60
C ILE A 51 -13.12 -6.13 -17.78
N ARG A 52 -13.58 -6.37 -19.03
CA ARG A 52 -14.99 -6.69 -19.29
C ARG A 52 -15.43 -7.99 -18.61
N GLU A 53 -14.62 -9.04 -18.69
CA GLU A 53 -14.92 -10.33 -18.05
C GLU A 53 -15.00 -10.18 -16.53
N ARG A 54 -14.06 -9.45 -15.93
CA ARG A 54 -14.09 -9.08 -14.52
C ARG A 54 -15.35 -8.32 -14.16
N ASP A 55 -15.69 -7.26 -14.89
CA ASP A 55 -16.84 -6.42 -14.59
C ASP A 55 -18.16 -7.21 -14.71
N THR A 56 -18.27 -8.07 -15.73
CA THR A 56 -19.43 -8.97 -15.90
C THR A 56 -19.53 -9.97 -14.74
N HIS A 57 -18.39 -10.49 -14.27
CA HIS A 57 -18.36 -11.40 -13.15
C HIS A 57 -18.69 -10.71 -11.82
N ASN A 58 -18.18 -9.50 -11.60
CA ASN A 58 -18.52 -8.69 -10.44
C ASN A 58 -20.02 -8.40 -10.39
N GLU A 59 -20.63 -8.05 -11.53
CA GLU A 59 -22.09 -7.90 -11.63
C GLU A 59 -22.82 -9.20 -11.25
N ALA A 60 -22.33 -10.36 -11.69
CA ALA A 60 -22.90 -11.64 -11.29
C ALA A 60 -22.76 -11.90 -9.77
N LEU A 61 -21.58 -11.64 -9.19
CA LEU A 61 -21.33 -11.77 -7.76
C LEU A 61 -22.26 -10.90 -6.92
N ILE A 62 -22.59 -9.69 -7.39
CA ILE A 62 -23.54 -8.78 -6.74
C ILE A 62 -24.96 -9.39 -6.69
N HIS A 63 -25.31 -10.30 -7.60
CA HIS A 63 -26.63 -10.94 -7.60
C HIS A 63 -26.66 -12.31 -6.89
N GLU A 64 -25.51 -12.86 -6.52
CA GLU A 64 -25.37 -14.10 -5.75
C GLU A 64 -25.28 -13.80 -4.23
N ALA A 65 -26.43 -13.60 -3.57
CA ALA A 65 -26.46 -13.54 -2.11
C ALA A 65 -27.10 -14.78 -1.50
N ALA A 66 -26.42 -15.38 -0.50
CA ALA A 66 -26.99 -16.38 0.39
C ALA A 66 -28.26 -15.86 1.08
N GLN A 67 -29.25 -16.73 1.28
CA GLN A 67 -30.46 -16.34 2.02
C GLN A 67 -30.12 -16.14 3.50
N ALA A 68 -30.62 -15.06 4.08
CA ALA A 68 -30.62 -14.84 5.52
C ALA A 68 -31.53 -15.90 6.20
N PRO A 69 -31.04 -16.65 7.21
CA PRO A 69 -31.89 -17.54 7.98
C PRO A 69 -32.91 -16.72 8.79
N SER A 70 -34.16 -17.19 8.82
CA SER A 70 -35.28 -16.46 9.42
C SER A 70 -35.52 -16.76 10.90
N ASP A 71 -34.76 -17.66 11.52
CA ASP A 71 -35.10 -18.17 12.86
C ASP A 71 -33.89 -18.31 13.80
N ALA A 72 -34.18 -18.17 15.10
CA ALA A 72 -33.21 -18.04 16.20
C ALA A 72 -32.49 -19.34 16.61
N ASP A 73 -32.49 -20.37 15.77
CA ASP A 73 -31.75 -21.61 16.03
C ASP A 73 -30.46 -21.66 15.21
N TYR A 74 -29.54 -20.76 15.56
CA TYR A 74 -28.24 -20.68 14.89
C TYR A 74 -27.45 -21.97 15.09
N SER A 75 -26.91 -22.52 14.01
CA SER A 75 -26.16 -23.77 14.02
C SER A 75 -24.70 -23.57 13.66
N GLY A 76 -23.81 -24.46 14.10
CA GLY A 76 -22.37 -24.37 13.82
C GLY A 76 -21.51 -24.11 15.05
N ALA A 77 -20.21 -24.37 14.92
CA ALA A 77 -19.27 -24.44 16.04
C ALA A 77 -19.18 -23.13 16.85
N LEU A 78 -19.21 -21.98 16.18
CA LEU A 78 -19.15 -20.67 16.84
C LEU A 78 -20.40 -20.41 17.71
N PHE A 79 -21.58 -20.82 17.23
CA PHE A 79 -22.83 -20.66 17.97
C PHE A 79 -22.98 -21.69 19.08
N GLU A 80 -22.49 -22.91 18.90
CA GLU A 80 -22.41 -23.91 19.99
C GLU A 80 -21.56 -23.39 21.15
N LYS A 81 -20.40 -22.78 20.85
CA LYS A 81 -19.55 -22.12 21.84
C LYS A 81 -20.32 -21.05 22.62
N LEU A 82 -20.99 -20.15 21.91
CA LEU A 82 -21.82 -19.10 22.53
C LEU A 82 -22.97 -19.67 23.38
N LYS A 83 -23.68 -20.69 22.88
CA LYS A 83 -24.78 -21.38 23.60
C LYS A 83 -24.30 -22.08 24.88
N ASN A 84 -23.03 -22.48 24.94
CA ASN A 84 -22.40 -23.02 26.14
C ASN A 84 -22.01 -21.94 27.17
N GLY A 85 -22.26 -20.67 26.88
CA GLY A 85 -21.89 -19.53 27.73
C GLY A 85 -20.40 -19.18 27.66
N GLU A 86 -19.68 -19.66 26.65
CA GLU A 86 -18.27 -19.38 26.46
C GLU A 86 -18.02 -18.03 25.75
N GLU A 87 -16.78 -17.58 25.79
CA GLU A 87 -16.34 -16.36 25.09
C GLU A 87 -15.93 -16.69 23.64
N LEU A 88 -16.55 -16.00 22.69
CA LEU A 88 -16.19 -16.03 21.27
C LEU A 88 -15.26 -14.85 20.97
N ARG A 89 -14.01 -15.14 20.60
CA ARG A 89 -12.99 -14.14 20.26
C ARG A 89 -12.90 -13.94 18.77
N ILE A 90 -13.10 -12.71 18.33
CA ILE A 90 -13.12 -12.34 16.92
C ILE A 90 -12.00 -11.32 16.68
N LEU A 91 -11.02 -11.71 15.86
CA LEU A 91 -9.96 -10.81 15.40
C LEU A 91 -10.43 -10.08 14.13
N LEU A 92 -10.36 -8.75 14.14
CA LEU A 92 -10.71 -7.88 13.02
C LEU A 92 -9.41 -7.40 12.35
N LEU A 93 -9.25 -7.75 11.08
CA LEU A 93 -8.16 -7.28 10.21
C LEU A 93 -8.79 -6.61 9.00
N GLY A 94 -8.72 -5.28 8.93
CA GLY A 94 -9.27 -4.53 7.81
C GLY A 94 -8.84 -3.08 7.78
N ASP A 95 -9.44 -2.35 6.85
CA ASP A 95 -9.35 -0.89 6.77
C ASP A 95 -10.31 -0.20 7.75
N GLY A 96 -10.37 1.13 7.69
CA GLY A 96 -11.14 1.98 8.62
C GLY A 96 -12.66 1.80 8.58
N ASP A 97 -13.19 0.90 7.75
CA ASP A 97 -14.61 0.51 7.81
C ASP A 97 -14.87 -0.64 8.80
N LEU A 98 -13.83 -1.35 9.26
CA LEU A 98 -13.93 -2.54 10.12
C LEU A 98 -13.50 -2.26 11.57
N HIS A 99 -14.36 -1.58 12.32
CA HIS A 99 -14.18 -1.34 13.75
C HIS A 99 -15.20 -2.07 14.61
N SER A 100 -14.84 -2.44 15.84
CA SER A 100 -15.72 -3.16 16.79
C SER A 100 -16.94 -2.35 17.22
N ASP A 101 -16.88 -1.02 17.11
CA ASP A 101 -17.98 -0.09 17.37
C ASP A 101 -18.79 0.25 16.11
N SER A 102 -18.45 -0.34 14.96
CA SER A 102 -19.27 -0.23 13.74
C SER A 102 -20.70 -0.69 14.00
N VAL A 103 -21.64 -0.08 13.26
CA VAL A 103 -23.08 -0.32 13.39
C VAL A 103 -23.41 -1.82 13.33
N SER A 104 -22.89 -2.52 12.32
CA SER A 104 -23.18 -3.92 12.06
C SER A 104 -22.60 -4.84 13.14
N LEU A 105 -21.35 -4.61 13.60
CA LEU A 105 -20.72 -5.44 14.62
C LEU A 105 -21.31 -5.21 16.02
N THR A 106 -21.66 -3.97 16.35
CA THR A 106 -22.35 -3.64 17.62
C THR A 106 -23.73 -4.30 17.68
N ALA A 107 -24.49 -4.25 16.57
CA ALA A 107 -25.80 -4.87 16.47
C ALA A 107 -25.71 -6.41 16.49
N LEU A 108 -24.74 -6.99 15.79
CA LEU A 108 -24.44 -8.43 15.81
C LEU A 108 -24.15 -8.90 17.24
N LYS A 109 -23.24 -8.22 17.94
CA LYS A 109 -22.89 -8.53 19.33
C LYS A 109 -24.10 -8.47 20.25
N SER A 110 -24.83 -7.36 20.21
CA SER A 110 -26.02 -7.18 21.04
C SER A 110 -27.07 -8.27 20.82
N LYS A 111 -27.25 -8.70 19.56
CA LYS A 111 -28.18 -9.75 19.19
C LYS A 111 -27.72 -11.12 19.70
N LEU A 112 -26.48 -11.51 19.41
CA LEU A 112 -25.98 -12.85 19.74
C LEU A 112 -25.78 -13.05 21.24
N GLU A 113 -25.27 -12.06 21.98
CA GLU A 113 -25.12 -12.16 23.45
C GLU A 113 -26.49 -12.28 24.15
N LYS A 114 -27.51 -11.59 23.64
CA LYS A 114 -28.88 -11.70 24.15
C LYS A 114 -29.51 -13.07 23.86
N ASP A 115 -29.25 -13.62 22.68
CA ASP A 115 -29.87 -14.88 22.23
C ASP A 115 -29.18 -16.13 22.83
N SER A 116 -27.87 -16.07 23.14
CA SER A 116 -27.06 -17.25 23.51
C SER A 116 -26.51 -17.27 24.93
N GLY A 117 -26.44 -16.12 25.62
CA GLY A 117 -25.88 -16.01 26.98
C GLY A 117 -24.34 -16.06 27.06
N GLY A 118 -23.65 -16.37 25.96
CA GLY A 118 -22.20 -16.21 25.80
C GLY A 118 -21.79 -14.76 25.56
N LYS A 119 -20.48 -14.53 25.42
CA LYS A 119 -19.90 -13.19 25.24
C LYS A 119 -19.07 -13.11 23.97
N ILE A 120 -19.16 -11.99 23.25
CA ILE A 120 -18.34 -11.70 22.07
C ILE A 120 -17.30 -10.64 22.44
N VAL A 121 -16.04 -10.97 22.15
CA VAL A 121 -14.90 -10.06 22.28
C VAL A 121 -14.32 -9.81 20.90
N PHE A 122 -14.43 -8.56 20.45
CA PHE A 122 -13.71 -8.09 19.28
C PHE A 122 -12.32 -7.64 19.69
N GLU A 123 -11.33 -8.02 18.90
CA GLU A 123 -9.96 -7.55 18.99
C GLU A 123 -9.60 -6.94 17.64
N GLU A 124 -9.22 -5.68 17.63
CA GLU A 124 -8.88 -4.93 16.41
C GLU A 124 -7.37 -4.84 16.26
N ALA A 125 -6.88 -5.06 15.05
CA ALA A 125 -5.51 -4.70 14.73
C ALA A 125 -5.37 -3.18 14.57
N GLU A 126 -4.29 -2.64 15.13
CA GLU A 126 -3.91 -1.23 14.97
C GLU A 126 -3.40 -0.99 13.55
N LEU A 127 -4.32 -0.86 12.61
CA LEU A 127 -4.08 -0.62 11.19
C LEU A 127 -4.50 0.82 10.81
N PRO A 128 -3.86 1.45 9.82
CA PRO A 128 -4.32 2.74 9.28
C PRO A 128 -5.73 2.65 8.68
N ASP A 129 -6.48 3.75 8.65
CA ASP A 129 -7.82 3.80 8.02
C ASP A 129 -7.81 3.39 6.55
N ASN A 130 -6.72 3.65 5.84
CA ASN A 130 -6.51 3.25 4.45
C ASN A 130 -5.68 1.98 4.31
N ALA A 131 -5.72 1.09 5.31
CA ALA A 131 -4.96 -0.14 5.32
C ALA A 131 -5.23 -0.99 4.08
N THR A 132 -4.16 -1.63 3.64
CA THR A 132 -4.17 -2.59 2.53
C THR A 132 -3.94 -4.00 3.08
N SER A 133 -4.11 -5.00 2.23
CA SER A 133 -3.74 -6.40 2.55
C SER A 133 -2.26 -6.51 2.93
N LEU A 134 -1.40 -5.67 2.34
CA LEU A 134 0.00 -5.57 2.76
C LEU A 134 0.11 -5.06 4.19
N SER A 135 -0.65 -4.02 4.57
CA SER A 135 -0.66 -3.49 5.94
C SER A 135 -1.05 -4.59 6.94
N GLY A 136 -2.09 -5.38 6.60
CA GLY A 136 -2.48 -6.56 7.37
C GLY A 136 -1.39 -7.64 7.44
N TYR A 137 -0.64 -7.86 6.36
CA TYR A 137 0.50 -8.79 6.38
C TYR A 137 1.63 -8.29 7.28
N LEU A 138 1.98 -7.01 7.18
CA LEU A 138 3.06 -6.38 7.95
C LEU A 138 2.76 -6.40 9.45
N ILE A 139 1.53 -6.07 9.87
CA ILE A 139 1.16 -6.06 11.28
C ILE A 139 1.27 -7.45 11.92
N LEU A 140 0.98 -8.51 11.16
CA LEU A 140 1.11 -9.91 11.59
C LEU A 140 2.57 -10.40 11.62
N LYS A 141 3.48 -9.73 10.91
CA LYS A 141 4.91 -10.06 10.89
C LYS A 141 5.76 -9.17 11.81
N GLY A 142 5.22 -8.06 12.31
CA GLY A 142 5.92 -7.13 13.19
C GLY A 142 6.19 -7.68 14.59
N GLU A 143 7.42 -7.50 15.10
CA GLU A 143 7.72 -7.69 16.51
C GLU A 143 7.14 -6.51 17.31
N GLY A 144 6.13 -6.76 18.15
CA GLY A 144 5.53 -5.76 19.04
C GLY A 144 4.19 -5.18 18.58
N SER A 145 3.81 -5.31 17.31
CA SER A 145 2.47 -4.93 16.84
C SER A 145 1.48 -6.10 16.90
N GLY A 146 1.96 -7.33 16.67
CA GLY A 146 1.17 -8.55 16.85
C GLY A 146 1.08 -9.05 18.29
N THR A 147 1.82 -8.46 19.24
CA THR A 147 1.89 -8.93 20.65
C THR A 147 0.61 -8.68 21.45
N ASN A 148 -0.32 -7.89 20.93
CA ASN A 148 -1.64 -7.63 21.53
C ASN A 148 -2.80 -8.30 20.79
N LEU A 149 -2.56 -8.90 19.61
CA LEU A 149 -3.56 -9.70 18.93
C LEU A 149 -3.65 -11.05 19.66
N SER A 150 -4.86 -11.51 20.00
CA SER A 150 -5.03 -12.80 20.69
C SER A 150 -4.24 -13.88 19.98
N SER A 151 -3.52 -14.65 20.78
CA SER A 151 -2.82 -15.82 20.28
C SER A 151 -3.79 -16.86 19.72
N ASN A 152 -5.09 -16.83 20.08
CA ASN A 152 -6.10 -17.83 19.73
C ASN A 152 -7.48 -17.19 19.45
N PRO A 153 -7.69 -16.48 18.33
CA PRO A 153 -9.03 -16.09 17.88
C PRO A 153 -9.84 -17.33 17.44
N ASP A 154 -11.15 -17.29 17.65
CA ASP A 154 -12.09 -18.32 17.13
C ASP A 154 -12.49 -18.02 15.69
N LEU A 155 -12.60 -16.73 15.36
CA LEU A 155 -12.95 -16.21 14.05
C LEU A 155 -12.02 -15.04 13.71
N ILE A 156 -11.57 -14.99 12.46
CA ILE A 156 -10.81 -13.87 11.90
C ILE A 156 -11.64 -13.28 10.77
N VAL A 157 -11.97 -11.99 10.88
CA VAL A 157 -12.68 -11.25 9.84
C VAL A 157 -11.66 -10.46 9.03
N LEU A 158 -11.65 -10.66 7.71
CA LEU A 158 -10.75 -9.96 6.78
C LEU A 158 -11.57 -9.00 5.91
N SER A 159 -11.31 -7.68 6.00
CA SER A 159 -11.97 -6.68 5.15
C SER A 159 -10.92 -5.76 4.51
N PHE A 160 -10.46 -6.15 3.32
CA PHE A 160 -9.46 -5.41 2.53
C PHE A 160 -9.90 -5.30 1.07
N GLY A 161 -9.20 -4.49 0.28
CA GLY A 161 -9.45 -4.34 -1.16
C GLY A 161 -9.94 -2.95 -1.55
N ASN A 162 -10.38 -2.09 -0.63
CA ASN A 162 -10.82 -0.74 -0.98
C ASN A 162 -9.65 0.18 -1.33
N TYR A 163 -8.53 0.03 -0.63
CA TYR A 163 -7.31 0.83 -0.80
C TYR A 163 -6.17 0.07 -1.48
N ASP A 164 -6.38 -1.22 -1.73
CA ASP A 164 -5.40 -2.05 -2.43
C ASP A 164 -5.40 -1.79 -3.93
N GLU A 165 -4.25 -1.41 -4.47
CA GLU A 165 -4.06 -1.27 -5.91
C GLU A 165 -4.39 -2.60 -6.63
N PRO A 166 -5.31 -2.61 -7.63
CA PRO A 166 -5.80 -3.85 -8.23
C PRO A 166 -4.72 -4.74 -8.85
N TYR A 167 -3.59 -4.13 -9.23
CA TYR A 167 -2.48 -4.83 -9.85
C TYR A 167 -1.60 -5.61 -8.87
N THR A 168 -1.49 -5.16 -7.62
CA THR A 168 -0.69 -5.82 -6.57
C THR A 168 -1.56 -6.56 -5.55
N PHE A 169 -2.85 -6.22 -5.46
CA PHE A 169 -3.83 -6.85 -4.57
C PHE A 169 -3.82 -8.39 -4.60
N PRO A 170 -3.85 -9.07 -5.77
CA PRO A 170 -3.87 -10.54 -5.78
C PRO A 170 -2.68 -11.17 -5.04
N TYR A 171 -1.50 -10.55 -5.14
CA TYR A 171 -0.30 -11.02 -4.46
C TYR A 171 -0.39 -10.79 -2.95
N TYR A 172 -0.72 -9.57 -2.50
CA TYR A 172 -0.71 -9.25 -1.07
C TYR A 172 -1.86 -9.88 -0.32
N TYR A 173 -3.03 -9.98 -0.95
CA TYR A 173 -4.19 -10.61 -0.35
C TYR A 173 -3.95 -12.12 -0.15
N GLU A 174 -3.39 -12.81 -1.15
CA GLU A 174 -3.01 -14.21 -0.99
C GLU A 174 -1.91 -14.39 0.07
N LEU A 175 -0.89 -13.53 0.07
CA LEU A 175 0.18 -13.54 1.07
C LEU A 175 -0.37 -13.35 2.50
N LEU A 176 -1.30 -12.41 2.69
CA LEU A 176 -2.00 -12.18 3.95
C LEU A 176 -2.82 -13.40 4.35
N LEU A 177 -3.68 -13.90 3.46
CA LEU A 177 -4.57 -15.03 3.75
C LEU A 177 -3.78 -16.27 4.19
N ARG A 178 -2.71 -16.59 3.46
CA ARG A 178 -1.81 -17.70 3.83
C ARG A 178 -1.14 -17.46 5.18
N THR A 179 -0.67 -16.23 5.44
CA THR A 179 -0.07 -15.88 6.73
C THR A 179 -1.07 -16.03 7.88
N VAL A 180 -2.34 -15.65 7.67
CA VAL A 180 -3.42 -15.86 8.65
C VAL A 180 -3.64 -17.34 8.90
N MET A 181 -3.72 -18.16 7.84
CA MET A 181 -3.88 -19.61 7.97
C MET A 181 -2.69 -20.28 8.69
N GLU A 182 -1.47 -19.82 8.44
CA GLU A 182 -0.25 -20.31 9.10
C GLU A 182 -0.21 -19.93 10.58
N ASN A 183 -0.50 -18.65 10.90
CA ASN A 183 -0.45 -18.15 12.28
C ASN A 183 -1.63 -18.65 13.14
N TYR A 184 -2.78 -18.92 12.53
CA TYR A 184 -4.05 -19.22 13.21
C TYR A 184 -4.75 -20.45 12.62
N SER A 185 -4.04 -21.58 12.56
CA SER A 185 -4.48 -22.83 11.90
C SER A 185 -5.82 -23.45 12.37
N GLU A 186 -6.33 -23.06 13.54
CA GLU A 186 -7.62 -23.53 14.06
C GLU A 186 -8.74 -22.48 14.01
N ALA A 187 -8.42 -21.23 13.67
CA ALA A 187 -9.43 -20.17 13.57
C ALA A 187 -10.25 -20.32 12.29
N SER A 188 -11.55 -20.01 12.39
CA SER A 188 -12.38 -19.82 11.20
C SER A 188 -12.04 -18.48 10.54
N ILE A 189 -12.13 -18.40 9.21
CA ILE A 189 -11.77 -17.18 8.47
C ILE A 189 -13.00 -16.71 7.69
N LEU A 190 -13.36 -15.44 7.86
CA LEU A 190 -14.47 -14.78 7.17
C LEU A 190 -13.97 -13.56 6.40
N PRO A 191 -13.61 -13.72 5.12
CA PRO A 191 -13.38 -12.59 4.23
C PRO A 191 -14.67 -11.84 3.94
N ILE A 192 -14.58 -10.51 3.79
CA ILE A 192 -15.70 -9.65 3.44
C ILE A 192 -15.40 -8.98 2.11
N ILE A 193 -16.33 -9.11 1.15
CA ILE A 193 -16.41 -8.21 0.00
C ILE A 193 -17.27 -7.02 0.44
N SER A 194 -16.63 -5.86 0.54
CA SER A 194 -17.27 -4.63 1.02
C SER A 194 -18.45 -4.21 0.12
N TYR A 195 -19.46 -3.60 0.73
CA TYR A 195 -20.55 -2.94 0.00
C TYR A 195 -20.04 -1.81 -0.91
N LYS A 196 -18.86 -1.24 -0.63
CA LYS A 196 -18.17 -0.28 -1.49
C LYS A 196 -17.82 -0.84 -2.87
N ALA A 197 -17.94 -2.16 -3.11
CA ALA A 197 -17.84 -2.71 -4.45
C ALA A 197 -18.96 -2.24 -5.42
N LEU A 198 -20.03 -1.65 -4.89
CA LEU A 198 -21.05 -0.96 -5.69
C LEU A 198 -20.65 0.49 -6.05
N SER A 199 -19.69 1.06 -5.33
CA SER A 199 -19.20 2.43 -5.57
C SER A 199 -18.20 2.45 -6.73
N PRO A 200 -18.18 3.54 -7.54
CA PRO A 200 -17.08 3.80 -8.47
C PRO A 200 -15.81 4.29 -7.76
N GLU A 201 -15.88 4.65 -6.48
CA GLU A 201 -14.74 5.14 -5.69
C GLU A 201 -13.96 3.99 -5.04
N GLY A 202 -12.65 4.19 -4.92
CA GLY A 202 -11.75 3.16 -4.40
C GLY A 202 -11.60 1.96 -5.34
N TYR A 203 -11.03 0.88 -4.81
CA TYR A 203 -10.70 -0.32 -5.58
C TYR A 203 -11.54 -1.55 -5.21
N SER A 204 -12.52 -1.41 -4.30
CA SER A 204 -13.37 -2.52 -3.86
C SER A 204 -14.05 -3.24 -5.03
N LYS A 205 -14.57 -2.48 -6.00
CA LYS A 205 -15.18 -3.02 -7.21
C LYS A 205 -14.19 -3.86 -8.01
N ASP A 206 -13.01 -3.31 -8.24
CA ASP A 206 -11.97 -3.94 -9.05
C ASP A 206 -11.39 -5.20 -8.41
N ASN A 207 -11.42 -5.26 -7.07
CA ASN A 207 -10.82 -6.32 -6.27
C ASN A 207 -11.82 -7.43 -5.85
N ALA A 208 -13.13 -7.21 -5.95
CA ALA A 208 -14.16 -8.15 -5.50
C ALA A 208 -14.02 -9.57 -6.08
N MET A 209 -13.92 -9.71 -7.42
CA MET A 209 -13.70 -11.01 -8.07
C MET A 209 -12.39 -11.67 -7.63
N VAL A 210 -11.32 -10.89 -7.46
CA VAL A 210 -10.02 -11.43 -7.04
C VAL A 210 -10.12 -12.00 -5.63
N LEU A 211 -10.72 -11.25 -4.70
CA LEU A 211 -10.96 -11.69 -3.33
C LEU A 211 -11.79 -12.98 -3.29
N GLN A 212 -12.88 -13.04 -4.07
CA GLN A 212 -13.71 -14.24 -4.20
C GLN A 212 -12.90 -15.45 -4.67
N ASN A 213 -12.15 -15.30 -5.77
CA ASN A 213 -11.42 -16.39 -6.39
C ASN A 213 -10.29 -16.91 -5.49
N ILE A 214 -9.54 -16.00 -4.85
CA ILE A 214 -8.48 -16.37 -3.91
C ILE A 214 -9.09 -17.09 -2.71
N SER A 215 -10.13 -16.54 -2.09
CA SER A 215 -10.78 -17.17 -0.93
C SER A 215 -11.29 -18.57 -1.27
N SER A 216 -11.98 -18.70 -2.41
CA SER A 216 -12.55 -19.99 -2.86
C SER A 216 -11.48 -21.04 -3.13
N HIS A 217 -10.31 -20.64 -3.64
CA HIS A 217 -9.17 -21.54 -3.86
C HIS A 217 -8.65 -22.16 -2.56
N TYR A 218 -8.69 -21.41 -1.46
CA TYR A 218 -8.38 -21.89 -0.11
C TYR A 218 -9.60 -22.48 0.60
N GLY A 219 -10.66 -22.80 -0.14
CA GLY A 219 -11.89 -23.38 0.37
C GLY A 219 -12.76 -22.42 1.18
N ILE A 220 -12.43 -21.13 1.28
CA ILE A 220 -13.14 -20.16 2.13
C ILE A 220 -14.21 -19.43 1.32
N GLU A 221 -15.40 -19.29 1.89
CA GLU A 221 -16.49 -18.52 1.29
C GLU A 221 -16.52 -17.09 1.86
N PRO A 222 -16.34 -16.05 1.04
CA PRO A 222 -16.43 -14.67 1.50
C PRO A 222 -17.89 -14.24 1.71
N LEU A 223 -18.12 -13.37 2.68
CA LEU A 223 -19.39 -12.66 2.86
C LEU A 223 -19.43 -11.45 1.93
N ASN A 224 -20.36 -11.44 0.98
CA ASN A 224 -20.50 -10.36 0.01
C ASN A 224 -21.58 -9.34 0.42
N PHE A 225 -21.17 -8.24 1.07
CA PHE A 225 -22.10 -7.18 1.47
C PHE A 225 -22.65 -6.36 0.30
N ALA A 226 -21.88 -6.21 -0.80
CA ALA A 226 -22.39 -5.57 -2.01
C ALA A 226 -23.58 -6.37 -2.59
N ALA A 227 -23.50 -7.69 -2.57
CA ALA A 227 -24.59 -8.54 -3.03
C ALA A 227 -25.81 -8.49 -2.10
N VAL A 228 -25.59 -8.44 -0.79
CA VAL A 228 -26.67 -8.27 0.19
C VAL A 228 -27.42 -6.96 -0.07
N LEU A 229 -26.70 -5.85 -0.29
CA LEU A 229 -27.32 -4.55 -0.55
C LEU A 229 -28.09 -4.53 -1.88
N ALA A 230 -27.48 -4.94 -2.97
CA ALA A 230 -28.11 -4.94 -4.30
C ALA A 230 -29.32 -5.86 -4.43
N LYS A 231 -29.40 -6.92 -3.62
CA LYS A 231 -30.55 -7.82 -3.61
C LYS A 231 -31.76 -7.25 -2.87
N GLN A 232 -31.53 -6.43 -1.85
CA GLN A 232 -32.59 -5.88 -1.00
C GLN A 232 -33.09 -4.52 -1.50
N GLU A 233 -32.24 -3.76 -2.19
CA GLU A 233 -32.53 -2.39 -2.61
C GLU A 233 -32.40 -2.25 -4.13
N GLU A 234 -33.41 -1.65 -4.77
CA GLU A 234 -33.41 -1.36 -6.21
C GLU A 234 -32.42 -0.24 -6.57
N HIS A 235 -32.17 0.67 -5.62
CA HIS A 235 -31.23 1.79 -5.76
C HIS A 235 -30.24 1.83 -4.59
N PRO A 236 -29.25 0.91 -4.55
CA PRO A 236 -28.25 0.81 -3.48
C PRO A 236 -27.56 2.12 -3.13
N ASP A 237 -27.21 2.92 -4.14
CA ASP A 237 -26.49 4.19 -3.96
C ASP A 237 -27.30 5.18 -3.13
N SER A 238 -28.62 5.26 -3.36
CA SER A 238 -29.51 6.14 -2.61
C SER A 238 -29.59 5.77 -1.13
N VAL A 239 -29.51 4.48 -0.80
CA VAL A 239 -29.48 4.02 0.59
C VAL A 239 -28.16 4.38 1.24
N MET A 240 -27.03 4.21 0.54
CA MET A 240 -25.69 4.55 1.06
C MET A 240 -25.52 6.06 1.30
N GLU A 241 -26.16 6.91 0.50
CA GLU A 241 -26.14 8.37 0.67
C GLU A 241 -26.94 8.84 1.90
N ASN A 242 -27.89 8.04 2.39
CA ASN A 242 -28.70 8.36 3.56
C ASN A 242 -28.23 7.59 4.80
N GLN A 243 -27.48 8.26 5.67
CA GLN A 243 -26.86 7.65 6.85
C GLN A 243 -27.85 6.89 7.76
N GLU A 244 -29.06 7.42 8.00
CA GLU A 244 -30.05 6.73 8.85
C GLU A 244 -30.62 5.48 8.17
N GLU A 245 -30.91 5.56 6.88
CA GLU A 245 -31.43 4.42 6.12
C GLU A 245 -30.36 3.34 5.98
N PHE A 246 -29.12 3.73 5.69
CA PHE A 246 -27.99 2.81 5.63
C PHE A 246 -27.73 2.15 6.98
N GLN A 247 -27.80 2.90 8.09
CA GLN A 247 -27.67 2.31 9.43
C GLN A 247 -28.74 1.24 9.67
N ARG A 248 -30.02 1.54 9.42
CA ARG A 248 -31.11 0.55 9.56
C ARG A 248 -30.92 -0.66 8.64
N PHE A 249 -30.38 -0.42 7.44
CA PHE A 249 -30.05 -1.48 6.50
C PHE A 249 -28.98 -2.41 7.08
N GLN A 250 -27.88 -1.86 7.59
CA GLN A 250 -26.78 -2.62 8.19
C GLN A 250 -27.25 -3.45 9.39
N GLU A 251 -27.98 -2.82 10.32
CA GLU A 251 -28.52 -3.47 11.53
C GLU A 251 -29.43 -4.66 11.20
N LYS A 252 -30.16 -4.59 10.09
CA LYS A 252 -31.10 -5.64 9.68
C LYS A 252 -30.43 -6.69 8.80
N TYR A 253 -29.88 -6.28 7.66
CA TYR A 253 -29.47 -7.18 6.59
C TYR A 253 -28.01 -7.60 6.70
N PHE A 254 -27.07 -6.70 7.03
CA PHE A 254 -25.68 -7.10 7.22
C PHE A 254 -25.50 -7.98 8.46
N VAL A 255 -26.17 -7.65 9.57
CA VAL A 255 -26.19 -8.52 10.76
C VAL A 255 -26.72 -9.92 10.42
N SER A 256 -27.83 -10.00 9.71
CA SER A 256 -28.40 -11.29 9.34
C SER A 256 -27.49 -12.09 8.39
N ALA A 257 -26.80 -11.41 7.47
CA ALA A 257 -25.86 -12.03 6.56
C ALA A 257 -24.60 -12.52 7.28
N MET A 258 -24.07 -11.74 8.24
CA MET A 258 -22.96 -12.18 9.10
C MET A 258 -23.32 -13.42 9.91
N ILE A 259 -24.51 -13.45 10.52
CA ILE A 259 -24.98 -14.64 11.25
C ILE A 259 -25.00 -15.86 10.33
N SER A 260 -25.58 -15.73 9.13
CA SER A 260 -25.63 -16.81 8.13
C SER A 260 -24.22 -17.30 7.76
N ALA A 261 -23.30 -16.38 7.49
CA ALA A 261 -21.92 -16.72 7.15
C ALA A 261 -21.22 -17.43 8.33
N MET A 262 -21.44 -16.98 9.57
CA MET A 262 -20.88 -17.62 10.77
C MET A 262 -21.40 -19.05 11.01
N GLU A 263 -22.53 -19.47 10.44
CA GLU A 263 -23.04 -20.85 10.58
C GLU A 263 -22.21 -21.84 9.77
N THR A 264 -21.63 -21.38 8.66
CA THR A 264 -20.93 -22.19 7.66
C THR A 264 -19.44 -21.88 7.57
N VAL A 265 -18.98 -20.86 8.29
CA VAL A 265 -17.58 -20.45 8.32
C VAL A 265 -16.68 -21.60 8.77
N LYS A 266 -15.52 -21.70 8.14
CA LYS A 266 -14.53 -22.74 8.42
C LYS A 266 -13.12 -22.15 8.32
N LYS A 267 -12.16 -22.94 8.77
CA LYS A 267 -10.74 -22.66 8.54
C LYS A 267 -10.38 -22.83 7.06
N GLY A 268 -9.30 -22.17 6.64
CA GLY A 268 -8.74 -22.33 5.30
C GLY A 268 -8.20 -23.74 5.07
N GLU A 269 -8.29 -24.19 3.82
CA GLU A 269 -7.76 -25.46 3.35
C GLU A 269 -6.37 -25.27 2.73
N GLU A 270 -5.42 -26.13 3.06
CA GLU A 270 -4.09 -26.06 2.45
C GLU A 270 -4.17 -26.27 0.94
N ALA A 271 -3.69 -25.28 0.19
CA ALA A 271 -3.58 -25.32 -1.25
C ALA A 271 -2.23 -24.75 -1.71
N SER A 272 -1.78 -25.19 -2.89
CA SER A 272 -0.64 -24.55 -3.57
C SER A 272 -0.97 -23.09 -3.86
N PRO A 273 -0.01 -22.16 -3.77
CA PRO A 273 -0.25 -20.77 -4.11
C PRO A 273 -0.76 -20.61 -5.55
N ILE A 274 -1.70 -19.69 -5.75
CA ILE A 274 -2.16 -19.25 -7.06
C ILE A 274 -1.03 -18.45 -7.73
N ASN A 275 -0.42 -17.55 -6.97
CA ASN A 275 0.73 -16.78 -7.44
C ASN A 275 2.04 -17.56 -7.28
N PRO A 276 2.73 -17.93 -8.37
CA PRO A 276 3.96 -18.72 -8.30
C PRO A 276 5.09 -18.06 -7.49
N ILE A 277 5.07 -16.72 -7.36
CA ILE A 277 6.05 -15.98 -6.56
C ILE A 277 5.98 -16.38 -5.07
N LEU A 278 4.85 -16.93 -4.63
CA LEU A 278 4.59 -17.38 -3.26
C LEU A 278 4.89 -18.87 -3.04
N GLU A 279 5.37 -19.62 -4.05
CA GLU A 279 5.80 -21.01 -3.87
C GLU A 279 7.00 -21.12 -2.93
N GLU A 280 7.88 -20.11 -2.96
CA GLU A 280 8.97 -19.95 -2.03
C GLU A 280 8.53 -19.10 -0.83
N GLY A 281 9.01 -19.45 0.37
CA GLY A 281 8.74 -18.69 1.57
C GLY A 281 9.13 -17.21 1.40
N ARG A 282 8.19 -16.32 1.68
CA ARG A 282 8.42 -14.87 1.60
C ARG A 282 8.93 -14.35 2.93
N GLU A 283 10.05 -13.67 2.89
CA GLU A 283 10.64 -13.07 4.07
C GLU A 283 10.01 -11.71 4.34
N CYS A 284 9.77 -11.48 5.63
CA CYS A 284 9.47 -10.18 6.19
C CYS A 284 10.26 -10.06 7.49
N ILE A 285 11.18 -9.09 7.54
CA ILE A 285 12.02 -8.82 8.72
C ILE A 285 11.68 -7.42 9.20
N ALA A 286 11.10 -7.34 10.40
CA ALA A 286 10.87 -6.06 11.06
C ALA A 286 12.19 -5.50 11.61
N ILE A 287 12.41 -4.20 11.41
CA ILE A 287 13.57 -3.43 11.86
C ILE A 287 13.03 -2.34 12.80
N PRO A 288 12.84 -2.66 14.10
CA PRO A 288 12.18 -1.76 15.04
C PRO A 288 13.02 -0.52 15.34
N ARG A 289 12.35 0.58 15.73
CA ARG A 289 12.96 1.87 16.12
C ARG A 289 14.17 1.73 17.06
N SER A 290 14.18 0.72 17.93
CA SER A 290 15.26 0.46 18.90
C SER A 290 16.62 0.14 18.27
N LEU A 291 16.65 -0.33 17.01
CA LEU A 291 17.89 -0.59 16.27
C LEU A 291 18.46 0.64 15.57
N TRP A 292 17.70 1.75 15.55
CA TRP A 292 18.08 2.98 14.85
C TRP A 292 18.74 3.97 15.79
N LYS A 293 19.87 4.54 15.37
CA LYS A 293 20.59 5.61 16.09
C LYS A 293 20.17 6.97 15.57
N ASP A 294 20.16 7.98 16.43
CA ASP A 294 19.89 9.34 15.99
C ASP A 294 21.02 9.86 15.10
N TYR A 295 20.65 10.52 14.01
CA TYR A 295 21.54 11.17 13.04
C TYR A 295 21.12 12.63 12.90
N GLY A 296 21.62 13.48 13.79
CA GLY A 296 21.09 14.84 13.95
C GLY A 296 19.69 14.85 14.57
N THR A 297 18.97 15.96 14.44
CA THR A 297 17.66 16.15 15.10
C THR A 297 16.50 15.50 14.36
N THR A 298 16.58 15.38 13.03
CA THR A 298 15.47 14.94 12.16
C THR A 298 15.76 13.67 11.36
N ALA A 299 16.85 12.95 11.63
CA ALA A 299 17.13 11.70 10.92
C ALA A 299 17.59 10.58 11.83
N LEU A 300 17.47 9.36 11.31
CA LEU A 300 17.83 8.10 11.94
C LEU A 300 18.78 7.32 11.03
N LEU A 301 19.75 6.65 11.64
CA LEU A 301 20.77 5.82 10.99
C LEU A 301 20.65 4.37 11.45
N LEU A 302 20.51 3.47 10.48
CA LEU A 302 20.74 2.03 10.65
C LEU A 302 22.13 1.70 10.11
N SER A 303 23.04 1.32 11.00
CA SER A 303 24.45 1.07 10.68
C SER A 303 24.70 -0.30 10.06
N GLU A 304 25.84 -0.45 9.38
CA GLU A 304 26.33 -1.72 8.81
C GLU A 304 26.31 -2.87 9.81
N GLU A 305 26.69 -2.61 11.07
CA GLU A 305 26.70 -3.62 12.14
C GLU A 305 25.30 -4.20 12.39
N GLU A 306 24.25 -3.38 12.36
CA GLU A 306 22.87 -3.83 12.55
C GLU A 306 22.36 -4.56 11.31
N LEU A 307 22.74 -4.11 10.11
CA LEU A 307 22.47 -4.83 8.86
C LEU A 307 23.12 -6.22 8.85
N GLU A 308 24.32 -6.38 9.40
CA GLU A 308 24.97 -7.69 9.54
C GLU A 308 24.26 -8.57 10.57
N LYS A 309 23.90 -8.03 11.75
CA LYS A 309 23.16 -8.77 12.78
C LYS A 309 21.82 -9.31 12.27
N LEU A 310 21.11 -8.51 11.47
CA LEU A 310 19.84 -8.89 10.84
C LEU A 310 20.04 -9.77 9.59
N SER A 311 21.28 -10.09 9.22
CA SER A 311 21.62 -10.80 7.98
C SER A 311 21.04 -10.13 6.73
N LEU A 312 20.98 -8.80 6.70
CA LEU A 312 20.46 -7.98 5.59
C LEU A 312 21.56 -7.43 4.68
N LYS A 313 22.81 -7.42 5.13
CA LYS A 313 23.95 -6.90 4.36
C LYS A 313 24.11 -7.62 3.01
N GLY A 314 24.12 -6.83 1.93
CA GLY A 314 24.24 -7.28 0.55
C GLY A 314 22.98 -7.89 -0.05
N ARG A 315 21.89 -8.00 0.73
CA ARG A 315 20.62 -8.57 0.24
C ARG A 315 19.84 -7.57 -0.58
N HIS A 316 19.01 -8.12 -1.46
CA HIS A 316 18.04 -7.40 -2.27
C HIS A 316 16.64 -7.58 -1.67
N GLY A 317 15.92 -6.48 -1.53
CA GLY A 317 14.54 -6.50 -1.09
C GLY A 317 13.91 -5.11 -1.09
N MET A 318 12.62 -5.09 -0.84
CA MET A 318 11.85 -3.86 -0.72
C MET A 318 11.76 -3.41 0.73
N LEU A 319 11.53 -2.13 0.95
CA LEU A 319 11.37 -1.56 2.28
C LEU A 319 9.96 -0.99 2.45
N ALA A 320 9.30 -1.33 3.56
CA ALA A 320 8.01 -0.78 3.96
C ALA A 320 8.14 -0.01 5.28
N LEU A 321 7.40 1.10 5.41
CA LEU A 321 7.45 2.03 6.53
C LEU A 321 6.24 1.85 7.43
N SER A 322 6.49 1.84 8.74
CA SER A 322 5.48 2.01 9.79
C SER A 322 5.78 3.25 10.60
N THR A 323 4.84 4.19 10.60
CA THR A 323 4.97 5.44 11.36
C THR A 323 3.59 5.97 11.75
N ALA A 324 3.50 6.56 12.94
CA ALA A 324 2.41 7.47 13.24
C ALA A 324 2.63 8.78 12.48
N LEU A 325 1.53 9.45 12.11
CA LEU A 325 1.55 10.73 11.41
C LEU A 325 0.95 11.79 12.33
N HIS A 326 1.54 12.99 12.35
CA HIS A 326 0.95 14.12 13.06
C HIS A 326 0.00 14.89 12.14
N ALA A 327 -0.78 15.81 12.71
CA ALA A 327 -1.78 16.56 11.98
C ALA A 327 -1.15 17.46 10.89
N GLY A 328 -1.47 17.16 9.64
CA GLY A 328 -0.97 17.88 8.48
C GLY A 328 -0.16 16.98 7.55
N GLU A 329 0.69 17.61 6.74
CA GLU A 329 1.57 16.90 5.83
C GLU A 329 2.83 16.46 6.57
N ASN A 330 3.18 15.17 6.43
CA ASN A 330 4.38 14.57 6.98
C ASN A 330 5.29 14.20 5.80
N LYS A 331 6.56 14.58 5.85
CA LYS A 331 7.51 14.30 4.76
C LYS A 331 8.70 13.50 5.23
N GLY A 332 9.20 12.66 4.34
CA GLY A 332 10.43 11.94 4.63
C GLY A 332 11.11 11.37 3.41
N ASN A 333 12.36 10.99 3.61
CA ASN A 333 13.19 10.35 2.62
C ASN A 333 13.89 9.14 3.21
N LEU A 334 14.06 8.13 2.35
CA LEU A 334 14.90 6.98 2.61
C LEU A 334 16.13 7.06 1.71
N TYR A 335 17.30 7.04 2.34
CA TYR A 335 18.57 6.87 1.67
C TYR A 335 19.16 5.51 2.01
N VAL A 336 19.53 4.74 1.00
CA VAL A 336 20.24 3.46 1.15
C VAL A 336 21.62 3.64 0.54
N ASP A 337 22.67 3.45 1.34
CA ASP A 337 24.06 3.65 0.93
C ASP A 337 24.31 5.02 0.25
N GLY A 338 23.60 6.05 0.69
CA GLY A 338 23.67 7.42 0.16
C GLY A 338 22.82 7.70 -1.09
N ILE A 339 22.08 6.72 -1.59
CA ILE A 339 21.17 6.87 -2.74
C ILE A 339 19.74 7.07 -2.25
N LEU A 340 19.06 8.10 -2.75
CA LEU A 340 17.64 8.33 -2.48
C LEU A 340 16.79 7.24 -3.15
N GLU A 341 16.18 6.35 -2.36
CA GLU A 341 15.39 5.21 -2.85
C GLU A 341 13.89 5.34 -2.56
N GLY A 342 13.49 6.21 -1.63
CA GLY A 342 12.09 6.55 -1.36
C GLY A 342 11.94 8.00 -0.90
N ASN A 343 10.85 8.65 -1.30
CA ASN A 343 10.47 9.95 -0.77
C ASN A 343 8.94 10.06 -0.68
N TYR A 344 8.45 10.66 0.39
CA TYR A 344 7.02 10.73 0.64
C TYR A 344 6.54 12.08 1.13
N SER A 345 5.28 12.36 0.80
CA SER A 345 4.41 13.35 1.42
C SER A 345 3.13 12.61 1.79
N LEU A 346 2.84 12.48 3.08
CA LEU A 346 1.72 11.68 3.59
C LEU A 346 0.85 12.52 4.55
N THR A 347 -0.42 12.16 4.64
CA THR A 347 -1.41 12.76 5.53
C THR A 347 -2.25 11.65 6.14
N GLY A 348 -2.78 11.86 7.35
CA GLY A 348 -3.60 10.88 8.07
C GLY A 348 -3.11 10.71 9.50
N GLU A 349 -3.51 9.63 10.15
CA GLU A 349 -3.10 9.33 11.53
C GLU A 349 -1.89 8.39 11.59
N SER A 350 -1.74 7.51 10.61
CA SER A 350 -0.62 6.57 10.52
C SER A 350 -0.39 6.11 9.09
N TYR A 351 0.76 5.48 8.85
CA TYR A 351 1.10 4.84 7.59
C TYR A 351 1.77 3.48 7.83
N LEU A 352 1.31 2.46 7.13
CA LEU A 352 1.90 1.12 7.10
C LEU A 352 1.88 0.59 5.66
N GLY A 353 2.98 0.75 4.91
CA GLY A 353 3.03 0.40 3.49
C GLY A 353 4.40 0.55 2.83
N ILE A 354 4.49 0.27 1.52
CA ILE A 354 5.76 0.28 0.78
C ILE A 354 6.37 1.67 0.75
N LEU A 355 7.65 1.78 1.13
CA LEU A 355 8.46 2.99 1.02
C LEU A 355 9.38 2.96 -0.21
N SER A 356 9.97 1.81 -0.53
CA SER A 356 10.93 1.68 -1.63
C SER A 356 10.61 0.53 -2.58
N ARG A 357 11.13 0.65 -3.80
CA ARG A 357 11.35 -0.50 -4.70
C ARG A 357 12.41 -1.46 -4.14
N ASP A 358 12.78 -2.46 -4.94
CA ASP A 358 13.92 -3.34 -4.64
C ASP A 358 15.24 -2.55 -4.53
N VAL A 359 15.92 -2.68 -3.39
CA VAL A 359 17.18 -2.02 -3.04
C VAL A 359 18.20 -3.03 -2.54
N SER A 360 19.49 -2.71 -2.66
CA SER A 360 20.59 -3.47 -2.06
C SER A 360 21.20 -2.68 -0.92
N MET A 361 21.15 -3.21 0.31
CA MET A 361 21.68 -2.53 1.50
C MET A 361 23.05 -3.09 1.85
N ARG A 362 24.12 -2.27 1.84
CA ARG A 362 25.49 -2.77 2.09
C ARG A 362 26.18 -2.11 3.27
N GLN A 363 25.96 -0.82 3.48
CA GLN A 363 26.67 -0.02 4.48
C GLN A 363 25.71 0.63 5.46
N GLN A 364 24.64 1.27 4.98
CA GLN A 364 23.74 2.01 5.86
C GLN A 364 22.38 2.31 5.24
N CYS A 365 21.39 2.51 6.10
CA CYS A 365 20.13 3.14 5.76
C CYS A 365 19.93 4.41 6.60
N ILE A 366 19.49 5.50 5.98
CA ILE A 366 19.13 6.74 6.66
C ILE A 366 17.67 7.05 6.36
N LEU A 367 16.88 7.23 7.41
CA LEU A 367 15.54 7.80 7.33
C LEU A 367 15.61 9.26 7.77
N ASN A 368 15.24 10.17 6.87
CA ASN A 368 15.21 11.61 7.13
C ASN A 368 13.77 12.10 7.14
N PHE A 369 13.43 12.96 8.10
CA PHE A 369 12.09 13.49 8.34
C PHE A 369 12.11 15.02 8.26
N GLU A 370 10.97 15.65 7.98
CA GLU A 370 10.88 17.13 7.93
C GLU A 370 10.98 17.74 9.32
N THR A 371 10.49 17.02 10.34
CA THR A 371 10.49 17.49 11.73
C THR A 371 11.03 16.44 12.71
N GLU A 372 11.43 16.89 13.90
CA GLU A 372 11.83 15.99 15.00
C GLU A 372 10.63 15.17 15.52
N GLU A 373 9.43 15.74 15.50
CA GLU A 373 8.19 15.05 15.88
C GLU A 373 7.92 13.84 14.97
N GLU A 374 8.03 14.02 13.64
CA GLU A 374 7.91 12.94 12.66
C GLU A 374 8.94 11.82 12.89
N LYS A 375 10.21 12.20 13.15
CA LYS A 375 11.27 11.24 13.48
C LYS A 375 10.92 10.43 14.73
N ASN A 376 10.33 11.07 15.74
CA ASN A 376 9.96 10.40 16.99
C ASN A 376 8.73 9.49 16.84
N ASN A 377 7.88 9.74 15.84
CA ASN A 377 6.71 8.92 15.52
C ASN A 377 7.05 7.68 14.67
N PHE A 378 8.27 7.56 14.16
CA PHE A 378 8.73 6.38 13.44
C PHE A 378 8.73 5.13 14.33
N GLN A 379 8.06 4.07 13.88
CA GLN A 379 7.90 2.84 14.64
C GLN A 379 8.84 1.74 14.15
N SER A 380 8.83 1.46 12.85
CA SER A 380 9.58 0.34 12.26
C SER A 380 9.74 0.49 10.76
N LEU A 381 10.81 -0.10 10.24
CA LEU A 381 10.97 -0.38 8.81
C LEU A 381 10.89 -1.88 8.61
N TYR A 382 10.29 -2.36 7.52
CA TYR A 382 10.21 -3.78 7.20
C TYR A 382 11.00 -4.06 5.94
N PHE A 383 11.86 -5.08 5.99
CA PHE A 383 12.49 -5.65 4.81
C PHE A 383 11.62 -6.78 4.25
N LEU A 384 11.30 -6.71 2.97
CA LEU A 384 10.43 -7.65 2.27
C LEU A 384 11.16 -8.29 1.08
N SER A 385 10.89 -9.57 0.82
CA SER A 385 11.30 -10.19 -0.44
C SER A 385 10.76 -9.40 -1.64
N PRO A 386 11.57 -9.17 -2.69
CA PRO A 386 11.22 -8.23 -3.77
C PRO A 386 10.04 -8.70 -4.61
N ILE A 387 9.20 -7.74 -5.02
CA ILE A 387 8.03 -7.95 -5.88
C ILE A 387 8.22 -7.06 -7.13
N PRO A 388 8.32 -7.63 -8.34
CA PRO A 388 8.68 -6.88 -9.55
C PRO A 388 7.74 -5.72 -9.91
N LEU A 389 6.50 -5.75 -9.40
CA LEU A 389 5.43 -4.83 -9.78
C LEU A 389 5.44 -3.53 -8.98
N GLU A 390 6.23 -3.50 -7.90
CA GLU A 390 6.19 -2.43 -6.91
C GLU A 390 7.11 -1.26 -7.22
N LYS A 391 6.60 -0.06 -7.00
CA LYS A 391 7.25 1.18 -7.44
C LYS A 391 7.87 1.97 -6.28
N GLY A 392 7.38 1.75 -5.06
CA GLY A 392 7.71 2.57 -3.89
C GLY A 392 7.18 4.00 -3.96
N LEU A 393 7.33 4.74 -2.86
CA LEU A 393 6.89 6.13 -2.76
C LEU A 393 7.88 7.06 -3.44
N LYS A 394 7.34 7.89 -4.35
CA LYS A 394 8.06 8.95 -5.08
C LYS A 394 7.18 10.19 -5.25
N ASN A 395 6.47 10.57 -4.19
CA ASN A 395 5.50 11.67 -4.19
C ASN A 395 5.91 12.84 -3.28
N GLY A 396 7.06 12.76 -2.61
CA GLY A 396 7.56 13.79 -1.69
C GLY A 396 8.66 14.67 -2.31
N THR A 397 9.03 15.71 -1.57
CA THR A 397 10.22 16.51 -1.88
C THR A 397 11.48 15.88 -1.28
N VAL A 398 12.64 16.23 -1.82
CA VAL A 398 13.93 15.79 -1.27
C VAL A 398 14.33 16.75 -0.14
N LEU A 399 14.41 16.23 1.08
CA LEU A 399 14.82 16.96 2.26
C LEU A 399 16.35 16.97 2.38
N PRO A 400 16.95 18.09 2.83
CA PRO A 400 18.38 18.13 3.13
C PRO A 400 18.71 17.19 4.29
N LEU A 401 19.85 16.49 4.20
CA LEU A 401 20.35 15.70 5.32
C LEU A 401 20.87 16.64 6.42
N PRO A 402 20.65 16.32 7.71
CA PRO A 402 21.17 17.12 8.82
C PRO A 402 22.70 17.25 8.79
N GLU A 403 23.21 18.44 9.11
CA GLU A 403 24.64 18.65 9.34
C GLU A 403 25.01 18.00 10.69
N ILE A 404 25.91 17.02 10.68
CA ILE A 404 26.41 16.40 11.91
C ILE A 404 27.41 17.37 12.55
N THR A 405 27.05 18.02 13.65
CA THR A 405 28.02 18.64 14.53
C THR A 405 28.70 17.56 15.37
N ALA A 406 30.03 17.60 15.46
CA ALA A 406 30.87 16.55 16.05
C ALA A 406 30.67 16.26 17.55
N GLU A 407 29.64 16.83 18.19
CA GLU A 407 29.43 16.73 19.64
C GLU A 407 28.56 15.53 20.07
N SER A 408 27.93 14.77 19.15
CA SER A 408 27.22 13.52 19.51
C SER A 408 28.06 12.24 19.37
N SER A 409 29.33 12.35 19.01
CA SER A 409 30.27 11.23 18.88
C SER A 409 31.12 11.06 20.15
N GLN A 410 30.54 10.51 21.22
CA GLN A 410 31.26 9.93 22.36
C GLN A 410 31.14 8.40 22.23
N GLU A 411 32.16 7.53 22.23
CA GLU A 411 33.61 7.62 22.39
C GLU A 411 34.26 6.50 21.55
N MET A 412 35.38 6.78 20.88
CA MET A 412 36.38 5.78 20.51
C MET A 412 37.71 6.31 21.06
N PRO A 413 38.31 5.71 22.11
CA PRO A 413 39.56 6.22 22.64
C PRO A 413 40.70 5.81 21.72
N SER A 414 41.36 6.80 21.12
CA SER A 414 42.73 6.64 20.64
C SER A 414 43.63 7.53 21.50
N GLU A 415 44.41 6.87 22.35
CA GLU A 415 45.46 7.50 23.17
C GLU A 415 46.64 7.99 22.32
N THR A 416 47.25 9.07 22.81
CA THR A 416 48.61 9.59 22.54
C THR A 416 48.87 10.25 21.16
N ALA A 417 49.48 11.43 21.03
CA ALA A 417 50.39 12.17 21.92
C ALA A 417 50.38 13.70 21.66
N VAL A 418 50.97 14.43 22.61
CA VAL A 418 50.95 15.89 22.86
C VAL A 418 52.10 16.65 22.08
N PRO A 419 52.38 17.96 22.28
CA PRO A 419 52.15 19.07 21.33
C PRO A 419 53.42 19.88 20.97
N GLU A 420 53.28 20.98 20.21
CA GLU A 420 54.12 22.21 20.28
C GLU A 420 53.45 23.30 19.41
N GLU A 421 52.80 24.31 20.00
CA GLU A 421 53.27 25.65 20.43
C GLU A 421 53.26 26.78 19.36
N SER A 422 52.67 27.92 19.78
CA SER A 422 53.08 29.32 19.50
C SER A 422 52.73 29.92 18.12
N SER A 423 52.24 31.16 17.93
CA SER A 423 51.90 32.30 18.80
C SER A 423 51.17 33.39 17.99
N THR A 424 50.34 34.21 18.67
CA THR A 424 50.05 35.65 18.47
C THR A 424 49.79 36.20 17.05
N ASP A 425 48.65 36.88 16.84
CA ASP A 425 48.63 38.34 17.02
C ASP A 425 47.24 38.99 17.05
N ARG A 426 47.21 40.13 17.76
CA ARG A 426 46.07 41.03 18.05
C ARG A 426 45.75 41.95 16.88
N GLN A 427 44.48 42.38 16.77
CA GLN A 427 43.99 43.77 16.98
C GLN A 427 42.54 43.89 16.46
N THR A 428 41.54 44.20 17.29
CA THR A 428 40.92 45.55 17.51
C THR A 428 40.67 46.31 16.21
N GLN A 429 39.49 46.87 15.93
CA GLN A 429 38.69 47.73 16.79
C GLN A 429 37.37 48.11 16.07
N GLU A 430 36.27 48.24 16.85
CA GLU A 430 35.25 49.33 16.82
C GLU A 430 34.53 49.71 15.49
N LYS A 431 33.26 50.12 15.45
CA LYS A 431 32.17 50.41 16.41
C LYS A 431 30.93 50.75 15.53
N ASN A 432 29.73 50.51 16.07
CA ASN A 432 28.50 51.32 16.07
C ASN A 432 28.05 52.02 14.77
N SER A 433 26.76 52.09 14.40
CA SER A 433 25.59 52.40 15.23
C SER A 433 24.30 52.22 14.44
N ASP A 434 23.28 51.70 15.12
CA ASP A 434 21.91 52.18 15.27
C ASP A 434 21.01 52.64 14.10
N ALA A 435 19.77 52.16 14.27
CA ALA A 435 18.48 52.84 14.14
C ALA A 435 17.69 52.72 12.82
N GLU A 436 16.73 51.80 12.87
CA GLU A 436 15.30 52.00 12.63
C GLU A 436 14.85 52.95 11.51
N ASN A 437 14.13 52.41 10.52
CA ASN A 437 12.75 52.86 10.32
C ASN A 437 11.88 51.83 9.58
N LYS A 438 10.61 51.83 9.98
CA LYS A 438 9.52 50.93 9.64
C LYS A 438 8.57 51.65 8.68
N VAL A 439 8.19 51.05 7.54
CA VAL A 439 6.94 51.41 6.83
C VAL A 439 6.40 50.15 6.12
N GLU A 440 5.18 49.77 6.52
CA GLU A 440 4.26 48.89 5.80
C GLU A 440 3.66 49.62 4.58
N GLU A 441 3.44 48.91 3.47
CA GLU A 441 2.24 49.16 2.66
C GLU A 441 1.75 47.88 1.95
N LYS A 442 0.44 47.79 1.84
CA LYS A 442 -0.41 46.62 1.61
C LYS A 442 -0.67 46.33 0.12
N THR A 443 -0.91 45.03 -0.14
CA THR A 443 -1.92 44.42 -1.05
C THR A 443 -2.12 44.95 -2.47
N ASN A 444 -2.00 44.05 -3.47
CA ASN A 444 -3.19 43.56 -4.18
C ASN A 444 -2.92 42.33 -5.08
N THR A 445 -4.02 41.60 -5.23
CA THR A 445 -4.35 40.33 -5.88
C THR A 445 -4.25 40.30 -7.42
N MET A 446 -3.96 39.11 -7.96
CA MET A 446 -4.50 38.51 -9.21
C MET A 446 -4.15 37.00 -9.16
N GLU A 447 -5.06 36.10 -8.81
CA GLU A 447 -6.04 35.42 -9.69
C GLU A 447 -5.44 34.69 -10.90
N GLY A 448 -5.60 33.36 -10.91
CA GLY A 448 -6.01 32.58 -12.07
C GLY A 448 -4.93 32.08 -13.03
N SER A 449 -4.54 30.80 -12.88
CA SER A 449 -4.05 29.98 -13.99
C SER A 449 -4.15 28.50 -13.66
N THR A 450 -5.35 27.94 -13.85
CA THR A 450 -5.58 26.53 -14.15
C THR A 450 -4.99 26.21 -15.53
N GLU A 451 -4.02 25.30 -15.61
CA GLU A 451 -3.71 24.60 -16.86
C GLU A 451 -4.14 23.14 -16.71
N GLU A 452 -5.28 22.87 -17.34
CA GLU A 452 -5.82 21.55 -17.65
C GLU A 452 -5.54 21.25 -19.13
N LEU A 453 -5.55 19.96 -19.48
CA LEU A 453 -5.44 19.32 -20.82
C LEU A 453 -4.03 19.28 -21.44
N ILE A 454 -3.57 18.15 -21.98
CA ILE A 454 -4.17 17.47 -23.15
C ILE A 454 -4.25 15.95 -22.96
N GLY A 455 -5.48 15.44 -22.91
CA GLY A 455 -5.83 14.09 -23.36
C GLY A 455 -6.11 14.11 -24.88
N ILE A 456 -5.71 13.04 -25.57
CA ILE A 456 -6.10 12.77 -26.96
C ILE A 456 -7.06 11.59 -26.93
N TYR A 457 -8.35 11.88 -27.14
CA TYR A 457 -9.29 10.95 -27.76
C TYR A 457 -10.28 11.78 -28.57
N ASP A 458 -10.00 11.86 -29.88
CA ASP A 458 -11.00 12.15 -30.89
C ASP A 458 -11.41 10.82 -31.53
N GLY A 459 -12.72 10.61 -31.61
CA GLY A 459 -13.32 9.45 -32.22
C GLY A 459 -14.83 9.61 -32.26
N ASP A 460 -15.26 10.69 -32.91
CA ASP A 460 -16.67 11.00 -33.10
C ASP A 460 -17.24 10.29 -34.34
N ALA A 461 -18.48 9.84 -34.16
CA ALA A 461 -19.61 9.95 -35.09
C ALA A 461 -20.07 8.76 -35.96
N HIS A 462 -21.41 8.59 -35.87
CA HIS A 462 -22.39 8.02 -36.79
C HIS A 462 -22.52 6.47 -36.79
N SER A 463 -23.68 5.86 -36.57
CA SER A 463 -25.06 6.26 -36.85
C SER A 463 -26.06 5.39 -36.08
#